data_AF-A0A813NHK9-F1
#
_entry.id   AF-A0A813NHK9-F1
#
_cell.length_a   1.000
_cell.length_b   1.000
_cell.length_c   1.000
_cell.angle_alpha   90.00
_cell.angle_beta   90.00
_cell.angle_gamma   90.00
#
_symmetry.space_group_name_H-M   'P 1'
#
loop_
_entity.id
_entity.type
_entity.pdbx_description
1 polymer ?
#
loop_
_entity_poly.entity_id
_entity_poly.type
_entity_poly.pdbx_seq_one_letter_code
_entity_poly.pdbx_strand_id
1 'polypeptide(L)'
;MSRSRLSIVKNNPFAITKTKPRKSISHSRLKFSSEELARELGPQYQTIDVRIGNQRMILNIAQGGWILDETTIESEDMTALEKQSCELEKDNTILRTKLDMLLEMLAEVTAEGELHNESDQ
;
A
#
# COMPACT_ATOMS: atom_id res chain seq x y z
N MET A 1 -61.73 11.46 33.77
CA MET A 1 -60.89 12.30 34.66
C MET A 1 -59.72 12.84 33.86
N SER A 2 -59.72 14.15 33.62
CA SER A 2 -58.79 14.80 32.68
C SER A 2 -57.54 15.28 33.44
N ARG A 3 -56.35 14.81 33.03
CA ARG A 3 -55.08 15.23 33.65
C ARG A 3 -54.63 16.56 33.07
N SER A 4 -54.79 17.63 33.85
CA SER A 4 -54.31 18.98 33.55
C SER A 4 -52.77 18.99 33.48
N ARG A 5 -52.21 19.35 32.33
CA ARG A 5 -50.76 19.63 32.22
C ARG A 5 -50.43 20.89 33.02
N LEU A 6 -49.51 20.75 33.97
CA LEU A 6 -48.94 21.85 34.74
C LEU A 6 -48.39 22.93 33.78
N SER A 7 -49.02 24.09 33.76
CA SER A 7 -48.51 25.26 33.06
C SER A 7 -47.31 25.80 33.82
N ILE A 8 -46.12 25.74 33.20
CA ILE A 8 -44.92 26.43 33.68
C ILE A 8 -45.25 27.91 33.87
N VAL A 9 -45.05 28.38 35.10
CA VAL A 9 -45.31 29.74 35.58
C VAL A 9 -44.58 30.76 34.70
N LYS A 10 -45.34 31.68 34.08
CA LYS A 10 -44.84 32.74 33.18
C LYS A 10 -44.25 33.97 33.90
N ASN A 11 -44.30 34.02 35.23
CA ASN A 11 -43.86 35.19 36.03
C ASN A 11 -42.69 34.85 36.96
N ASN A 12 -41.61 34.27 36.44
CA ASN A 12 -40.33 34.19 37.16
C ASN A 12 -39.30 35.04 36.39
N PRO A 13 -38.73 36.11 37.00
CA PRO A 13 -37.72 36.96 36.35
C PRO A 13 -36.42 36.21 36.02
N PHE A 14 -36.22 35.00 36.57
CA PHE A 14 -35.09 34.12 36.26
C PHE A 14 -35.47 32.95 35.32
N ALA A 15 -36.69 32.92 34.79
CA ALA A 15 -37.09 31.88 33.83
C ALA A 15 -36.45 32.13 32.47
N ILE A 16 -35.45 31.32 32.13
CA ILE A 16 -34.87 31.27 30.78
C ILE A 16 -35.98 30.79 29.83
N THR A 17 -36.43 31.66 28.93
CA THR A 17 -37.38 31.26 27.90
C THR A 17 -36.74 30.15 27.07
N LYS A 18 -37.41 29.00 26.92
CA LYS A 18 -36.89 27.89 26.12
C LYS A 18 -36.81 28.35 24.66
N THR A 19 -35.65 28.82 24.26
CA THR A 19 -35.37 29.12 22.86
C THR A 19 -35.35 27.81 22.08
N LYS A 20 -35.93 27.81 20.86
CA LYS A 20 -35.89 26.61 20.01
C LYS A 20 -34.42 26.21 19.83
N PRO A 21 -34.07 24.92 19.91
CA PRO A 21 -32.70 24.47 19.69
C PRO A 21 -32.17 25.08 18.40
N ARG A 22 -31.04 25.79 18.50
CA ARG A 22 -30.38 26.38 17.33
C ARG A 22 -29.97 25.21 16.45
N LYS A 23 -30.54 25.12 15.24
CA LYS A 23 -30.10 24.14 14.23
C LYS A 23 -28.74 24.59 13.72
N SER A 24 -27.68 24.33 14.49
CA SER A 24 -26.33 24.45 13.96
C SER A 24 -26.15 23.36 12.91
N ILE A 25 -25.80 23.76 11.70
CA ILE A 25 -25.42 22.82 10.65
C ILE A 25 -24.16 22.11 11.15
N SER A 26 -24.26 20.80 11.37
CA SER A 26 -23.10 19.99 11.71
C SER A 26 -22.15 19.97 10.52
N HIS A 27 -20.84 20.12 10.77
CA HIS A 27 -19.81 20.02 9.74
C HIS A 27 -19.87 18.69 8.96
N SER A 28 -20.43 17.63 9.55
CA SER A 28 -20.69 16.35 8.85
C SER A 28 -21.68 16.45 7.69
N ARG A 29 -22.48 17.52 7.60
CA ARG A 29 -23.47 17.74 6.52
C ARG A 29 -23.04 18.80 5.51
N LEU A 30 -21.88 19.43 5.71
CA LEU A 30 -21.33 20.34 4.72
C LEU A 30 -20.74 19.52 3.59
N LYS A 31 -21.35 19.61 2.41
CA LYS A 31 -20.79 19.10 1.17
C LYS A 31 -20.09 20.28 0.51
N PHE A 32 -18.77 20.30 0.58
CA PHE A 32 -17.96 21.28 -0.12
C PHE A 32 -17.77 20.86 -1.58
N SER A 33 -17.75 21.84 -2.47
CA SER A 33 -17.28 21.65 -3.83
C SER A 33 -15.76 21.41 -3.84
N SER A 34 -15.23 20.79 -4.90
CA SER A 34 -13.78 20.60 -5.09
C SER A 34 -13.01 21.93 -5.02
N GLU A 35 -13.61 23.03 -5.48
CA GLU A 35 -12.97 24.35 -5.49
C GLU A 35 -12.92 24.98 -4.09
N GLU A 36 -13.99 24.80 -3.29
CA GLU A 36 -13.99 25.24 -1.89
C GLU A 36 -13.01 24.43 -1.05
N LEU A 37 -12.94 23.11 -1.25
CA LEU A 37 -11.95 22.26 -0.58
C LEU A 37 -10.51 22.66 -0.93
N ALA A 38 -10.23 22.93 -2.20
CA ALA A 38 -8.91 23.40 -2.63
C ALA A 38 -8.54 24.75 -2.01
N ARG A 39 -9.52 25.63 -1.79
CA ARG A 39 -9.32 26.94 -1.17
C ARG A 39 -9.09 26.84 0.34
N GLU A 40 -9.79 25.94 1.02
CA GLU A 40 -9.68 25.77 2.48
C GLU A 40 -8.48 24.89 2.90
N LEU A 41 -8.24 23.79 2.18
CA LEU A 41 -7.23 22.78 2.53
C LEU A 41 -5.95 22.91 1.70
N GLY A 42 -5.95 23.77 0.69
CA GLY A 42 -4.83 23.98 -0.21
C GLY A 42 -4.82 23.05 -1.42
N PRO A 43 -3.92 23.29 -2.39
CA PRO A 43 -3.91 22.59 -3.68
C PRO A 43 -3.63 21.08 -3.58
N GLN A 44 -3.04 20.61 -2.48
CA GLN A 44 -2.68 19.20 -2.26
C GLN A 44 -3.72 18.43 -1.42
N TYR A 45 -4.93 18.95 -1.22
CA TYR A 45 -5.93 18.31 -0.37
C TYR A 45 -6.35 16.90 -0.83
N GLN A 46 -6.04 16.54 -2.09
CA GLN A 46 -6.32 15.23 -2.67
C GLN A 46 -5.18 14.21 -2.48
N THR A 47 -4.07 14.62 -1.88
CA THR A 47 -2.89 13.78 -1.68
C THR A 47 -2.49 13.74 -0.21
N ILE A 48 -2.38 12.54 0.37
CA ILE A 48 -1.83 12.37 1.72
C ILE A 48 -0.42 11.82 1.60
N ASP A 49 0.57 12.58 2.05
CA ASP A 49 1.96 12.13 2.18
C ASP A 49 2.14 11.41 3.52
N VAL A 50 2.44 10.11 3.47
CA VAL A 50 2.70 9.28 4.63
C VAL A 50 4.11 8.72 4.53
N ARG A 51 4.90 8.95 5.58
CA ARG A 51 6.23 8.37 5.72
C ARG A 51 6.20 7.20 6.70
N ILE A 52 6.53 6.01 6.22
CA ILE A 52 6.65 4.79 7.04
C ILE A 52 8.10 4.31 6.94
N GLY A 53 8.89 4.52 8.00
CA GLY A 53 10.32 4.24 8.00
C GLY A 53 11.07 5.11 6.96
N ASN A 54 11.78 4.44 6.04
CA ASN A 54 12.50 5.08 4.94
C ASN A 54 11.63 5.27 3.68
N GLN A 55 10.40 4.76 3.66
CA GLN A 55 9.53 4.85 2.49
C GLN A 55 8.57 6.03 2.61
N ARG A 56 8.42 6.76 1.49
CA ARG A 56 7.41 7.80 1.33
C ARG A 56 6.30 7.28 0.43
N MET A 57 5.07 7.37 0.90
CA MET A 57 3.89 6.92 0.17
C MET A 57 2.91 8.08 0.02
N ILE A 58 2.44 8.30 -1.21
CA ILE A 58 1.47 9.33 -1.53
C ILE A 58 0.14 8.65 -1.83
N LEU A 59 -0.85 8.81 -0.96
CA LEU A 59 -2.22 8.36 -1.24
C LEU A 59 -2.92 9.39 -2.12
N ASN A 60 -3.33 8.97 -3.32
CA ASN A 60 -4.25 9.76 -4.12
C ASN A 60 -5.69 9.46 -3.69
N ILE A 61 -6.33 10.41 -2.99
CA ILE A 61 -7.69 10.26 -2.47
C ILE A 61 -8.72 10.12 -3.60
N ALA A 62 -8.49 10.75 -4.76
CA ALA A 62 -9.41 10.71 -5.89
C ALA A 62 -9.39 9.36 -6.62
N GLN A 63 -8.23 8.71 -6.68
CA GLN A 63 -8.06 7.40 -7.32
C GLN A 63 -8.19 6.23 -6.32
N GLY A 64 -8.12 6.51 -5.00
CA GLY A 64 -8.23 5.50 -3.94
C GLY A 64 -7.03 4.56 -3.85
N GLY A 65 -5.89 4.94 -4.45
CA GLY A 65 -4.68 4.11 -4.54
C GLY A 65 -3.49 4.76 -3.85
N TRP A 66 -2.68 3.92 -3.21
CA TRP A 66 -1.36 4.32 -2.69
C TRP A 66 -0.35 4.27 -3.83
N ILE A 67 0.35 5.39 -4.04
CA ILE A 67 1.47 5.48 -4.96
C ILE A 67 2.73 5.53 -4.09
N LEU A 68 3.61 4.54 -4.23
CA LEU A 68 4.92 4.57 -3.59
C LEU A 68 5.75 5.65 -4.30
N ASP A 69 6.30 6.60 -3.54
CA ASP A 69 7.25 7.55 -4.11
C ASP A 69 8.57 6.79 -4.27
N GLU A 70 8.74 6.18 -5.46
CA GLU A 70 9.90 5.36 -5.84
C GLU A 70 11.24 6.08 -5.63
N THR A 71 11.22 7.41 -5.52
CA THR A 71 12.40 8.25 -5.27
C THR A 71 12.98 8.09 -3.87
N THR A 72 12.25 7.50 -2.91
CA THR A 72 12.68 7.41 -1.50
C THR A 72 13.19 6.03 -1.11
N ILE A 73 13.14 5.03 -2.00
CA ILE A 73 13.93 3.80 -1.80
C ILE A 73 15.37 4.21 -2.10
N GLU A 74 16.24 4.15 -1.09
CA GLU A 74 17.65 4.49 -1.18
C GLU A 74 18.25 3.82 -2.43
N SER A 75 18.46 4.64 -3.48
CA SER A 75 18.85 4.20 -4.82
C SER A 75 20.10 3.32 -4.81
N GLU A 76 21.01 3.57 -3.87
CA GLU A 76 22.24 2.78 -3.71
C GLU A 76 21.96 1.35 -3.24
N ASP A 77 21.05 1.17 -2.28
CA ASP A 77 20.72 -0.17 -1.76
C ASP A 77 19.94 -0.99 -2.79
N MET A 78 19.00 -0.36 -3.51
CA MET A 78 18.27 -1.03 -4.59
C MET A 78 19.20 -1.42 -5.74
N THR A 79 20.08 -0.51 -6.18
CA THR A 79 21.04 -0.81 -7.26
C THR A 79 22.06 -1.87 -6.85
N ALA A 80 22.49 -1.89 -5.59
CA ALA A 80 23.35 -2.95 -5.06
C ALA A 80 22.64 -4.32 -5.05
N LEU A 81 21.37 -4.35 -4.63
CA LEU A 81 20.54 -5.57 -4.63
C LEU A 81 20.28 -6.07 -6.06
N GLU A 82 19.97 -5.18 -7.00
CA GLU A 82 19.80 -5.52 -8.42
C GLU A 82 21.08 -6.11 -9.02
N LYS A 83 22.24 -5.51 -8.70
CA LYS A 83 23.53 -6.04 -9.15
C LYS A 83 23.80 -7.42 -8.56
N GLN A 84 23.54 -7.62 -7.28
CA GLN A 84 23.70 -8.93 -6.64
C GLN A 84 22.75 -9.97 -7.25
N SER A 85 21.51 -9.61 -7.53
CA SER A 85 20.54 -10.50 -8.20
C SER A 85 21.03 -10.91 -9.59
N CYS A 86 21.53 -9.95 -10.38
CA CYS A 86 22.10 -10.20 -11.71
C CYS A 86 23.31 -11.14 -11.67
N GLU A 87 24.23 -10.92 -10.72
CA GLU A 87 25.38 -11.81 -10.51
C GLU A 87 24.94 -13.23 -10.13
N LEU A 88 23.98 -13.36 -9.20
CA LEU A 88 23.43 -14.65 -8.77
C LEU A 88 22.71 -15.38 -9.91
N GLU A 89 21.97 -14.69 -10.77
CA GLU A 89 21.30 -15.27 -11.94
C GLU A 89 22.31 -15.79 -12.96
N LYS A 90 23.39 -15.04 -13.18
CA LYS A 90 24.49 -15.47 -14.06
C LYS A 90 25.17 -16.72 -13.52
N ASP A 91 25.49 -16.73 -12.22
CA ASP A 91 26.09 -17.89 -11.57
C ASP A 91 25.16 -19.10 -11.62
N ASN A 92 23.85 -18.90 -11.39
CA ASN A 92 22.86 -19.97 -11.50
C ASN A 92 22.82 -20.56 -12.92
N THR A 93 22.86 -19.71 -13.94
CA THR A 93 22.89 -20.13 -15.35
C THR A 93 24.14 -20.95 -15.65
N ILE A 94 25.32 -20.48 -15.22
CA ILE A 94 26.59 -21.21 -15.39
C ILE A 94 26.55 -22.56 -14.68
N LEU A 95 26.03 -22.60 -13.45
CA LEU A 95 25.91 -23.83 -12.67
C LEU A 95 25.00 -24.85 -13.34
N ARG A 96 23.86 -24.40 -13.90
CA ARG A 96 22.97 -25.27 -14.68
C ARG A 96 23.67 -25.86 -15.89
N THR A 97 24.37 -25.05 -16.69
CA THR A 97 25.11 -25.55 -17.85
C THR A 97 26.22 -26.54 -17.48
N LYS A 98 26.92 -26.29 -16.35
CA LYS A 98 27.92 -27.24 -15.83
C LYS A 98 27.29 -28.56 -15.43
N LEU A 99 26.13 -28.52 -14.77
CA LEU A 99 25.41 -29.73 -14.38
C LEU A 99 24.98 -30.52 -15.62
N ASP A 100 24.41 -29.86 -16.63
CA ASP A 100 23.97 -30.50 -17.88
C ASP A 100 25.15 -31.20 -18.58
N MET A 101 26.29 -30.50 -18.75
CA MET A 101 27.49 -31.09 -19.34
C MET A 101 28.02 -32.29 -18.53
N LEU A 102 28.04 -32.21 -17.20
CA LEU A 102 28.48 -33.33 -16.37
C LEU A 102 27.53 -34.53 -16.47
N LEU A 103 26.23 -34.30 -16.62
CA LEU A 103 25.26 -35.37 -16.83
C LEU A 103 25.45 -36.03 -18.20
N GLU A 104 25.73 -35.24 -19.25
CA GLU A 104 26.07 -35.76 -20.58
C GLU A 104 27.34 -36.62 -20.53
N MET A 105 28.41 -36.13 -19.89
CA MET A 105 29.67 -36.88 -19.75
C MET A 105 29.49 -38.19 -18.96
N LEU A 106 28.68 -38.17 -17.89
CA LEU A 106 28.39 -39.37 -17.12
C LEU A 106 27.58 -40.39 -17.93
N ALA A 107 26.62 -39.91 -18.72
CA ALA A 107 25.86 -40.78 -19.62
C ALA A 107 26.77 -41.41 -20.67
N GLU A 108 27.70 -40.64 -21.25
CA GLU A 108 28.67 -41.12 -22.23
C GLU A 108 29.60 -42.19 -21.63
N VAL A 109 30.21 -41.93 -20.47
CA VAL A 109 31.08 -42.91 -19.78
C VAL A 109 30.31 -44.17 -19.40
N THR A 110 29.05 -44.04 -18.98
CA THR A 110 28.22 -45.20 -18.64
C THR A 110 27.91 -46.04 -19.88
N ALA A 111 27.55 -45.40 -20.99
CA ALA A 111 27.28 -46.08 -22.25
C ALA A 111 28.54 -46.78 -22.81
N GLU A 112 29.71 -46.13 -22.77
CA GLU A 112 30.98 -46.74 -23.15
C GLU A 112 31.31 -47.97 -22.29
N GLY A 113 31.06 -47.89 -20.98
CA GLY A 113 31.25 -49.02 -20.06
C GLY A 113 30.33 -50.20 -20.38
N GLU A 114 29.06 -49.94 -20.69
CA GLU A 114 28.12 -50.98 -21.11
C GLU A 114 28.55 -51.64 -22.43
N LEU A 115 28.96 -50.85 -23.43
CA LEU A 115 29.46 -51.38 -24.71
C LEU A 115 30.72 -52.23 -24.53
N HIS A 116 31.65 -51.84 -23.66
CA HIS A 116 32.86 -52.61 -23.38
C HIS A 116 32.53 -53.97 -22.75
N ASN A 117 31.58 -53.99 -21.80
CA ASN A 117 31.11 -55.21 -21.16
C ASN A 117 30.37 -56.15 -22.12
N GLU A 118 29.66 -55.61 -23.12
CA GLU A 118 29.02 -56.42 -24.18
C GLU A 118 30.04 -57.02 -25.15
N SER A 119 31.15 -56.34 -25.42
CA SER A 119 32.20 -56.83 -26.34
C SER A 119 33.11 -57.92 -25.74
N ASP A 120 33.15 -58.04 -24.42
CA ASP A 120 33.94 -59.05 -23.70
C ASP A 120 33.16 -60.36 -23.41
N GLN A 121 31.90 -60.48 -23.86
CA GLN A 121 31.07 -61.71 -23.83
C GLN A 121 31.10 -62.46 -25.17
#